data_AF-G1Q5I2-F1
#
_entry.id   AF-G1Q5I2-F1
#
_cell.length_a   1.000
_cell.length_b   1.000
_cell.length_c   1.000
_cell.angle_alpha   90.00
_cell.angle_beta   90.00
_cell.angle_gamma   90.00
#
_symmetry.space_group_name_H-M   'P 1'
#
loop_
_entity.id
_entity.type
_entity.pdbx_description
1 polymer ?
#
loop_
_entity_poly.entity_id
_entity_poly.type
_entity_poly.pdbx_seq_one_letter_code
_entity_poly.pdbx_strand_id
1 'polypeptide(L)'
;MKNIFANLFRGLFGKKEMCILVVGLDTAGKTTILYKLKLGEIMTTILITGFKNTQGLFVVDSNDQERVYEAREKLMWMLAEDELRAAVLLNKQDLPNAMHAAEITDKLGLPLLHRNQSIQATCATSGDGLYEGLDWLSNQLRNQS
;
A
#
# COMPACT_ATOMS: atom_id res chain seq x y z
N MET A 1 7.50 3.27 -19.09
CA MET A 1 6.81 3.52 -17.80
C MET A 1 5.35 3.96 -17.94
N LYS A 2 4.99 5.06 -18.65
CA LYS A 2 3.58 5.52 -18.76
C LYS A 2 2.59 4.42 -19.20
N ASN A 3 2.98 3.55 -20.12
CA ASN A 3 2.10 2.47 -20.61
C ASN A 3 1.91 1.30 -19.63
N ILE A 4 2.84 1.07 -18.69
CA ILE A 4 2.80 -0.10 -17.79
C ILE A 4 1.74 0.11 -16.71
N PHE A 5 1.81 1.25 -16.00
CA PHE A 5 0.79 1.60 -15.01
C PHE A 5 -0.58 1.85 -15.65
N ALA A 6 -0.63 2.46 -16.84
CA ALA A 6 -1.90 2.63 -17.55
C ALA A 6 -2.58 1.30 -17.89
N ASN A 7 -1.81 0.28 -18.30
CA ASN A 7 -2.35 -1.06 -18.57
C ASN A 7 -2.80 -1.77 -17.29
N LEU A 8 -2.04 -1.64 -16.20
CA LEU A 8 -2.43 -2.16 -14.88
C LEU A 8 -3.74 -1.53 -14.40
N PHE A 9 -3.81 -0.19 -14.45
CA PHE A 9 -5.01 0.55 -14.07
C PHE A 9 -6.20 0.26 -14.99
N ARG A 10 -5.99 0.03 -16.30
CA ARG A 10 -7.05 -0.42 -17.19
C ARG A 10 -7.59 -1.81 -16.83
N GLY A 11 -6.71 -2.72 -16.38
CA GLY A 11 -7.09 -4.03 -15.85
C GLY A 11 -7.85 -3.96 -14.53
N LEU A 12 -7.45 -3.03 -13.65
CA LEU A 12 -8.10 -2.72 -12.37
C LEU A 12 -9.48 -2.08 -12.57
N PHE A 13 -9.57 -0.99 -13.33
CA PHE A 13 -10.74 -0.09 -13.38
C PHE A 13 -11.78 -0.44 -14.46
N GLY A 14 -11.61 -1.56 -15.16
CA GLY A 14 -12.40 -1.86 -16.37
C GLY A 14 -13.87 -2.26 -16.17
N LYS A 15 -14.35 -2.52 -14.95
CA LYS A 15 -15.72 -3.05 -14.73
C LYS A 15 -16.47 -2.60 -13.46
N LYS A 16 -15.81 -2.01 -12.45
CA LYS A 16 -16.43 -1.49 -11.22
C LYS A 16 -15.71 -0.22 -10.79
N GLU A 17 -16.43 0.73 -10.20
CA GLU A 17 -15.80 1.82 -9.46
C GLU A 17 -15.00 1.23 -8.30
N MET A 18 -13.71 1.59 -8.22
CA MET A 18 -12.81 1.09 -7.18
C MET A 18 -12.10 2.25 -6.52
N CYS A 19 -11.97 2.16 -5.20
CA CYS A 19 -11.26 3.13 -4.39
C CYS A 19 -9.94 2.50 -3.91
N ILE A 20 -8.80 3.15 -4.20
CA ILE A 20 -7.52 2.80 -3.56
C ILE A 20 -7.29 3.80 -2.44
N LEU A 21 -7.25 3.30 -1.21
CA LEU A 21 -6.95 4.08 -0.03
C LEU A 21 -5.47 3.93 0.33
N VAL A 22 -4.72 5.03 0.28
CA VAL A 22 -3.30 5.05 0.68
C VAL A 22 -3.17 5.55 2.12
N VAL A 23 -2.69 4.70 3.02
CA VAL A 23 -2.52 5.00 4.46
C VAL A 23 -1.10 4.68 4.90
N GLY A 24 -0.70 5.23 6.03
CA GLY A 24 0.64 5.13 6.59
C GLY A 24 0.93 6.36 7.44
N LEU A 25 2.01 6.33 8.21
CA LEU A 25 2.42 7.48 9.02
C LEU A 25 2.80 8.67 8.14
N ASP A 26 2.83 9.86 8.73
CA ASP A 26 3.39 11.04 8.09
C ASP A 26 4.82 10.74 7.61
N THR A 27 5.26 11.44 6.55
CA THR A 27 6.59 11.25 5.92
C THR A 27 6.90 9.88 5.29
N ALA A 28 6.02 8.88 5.42
CA ALA A 28 6.20 7.54 4.83
C ALA A 28 6.28 7.53 3.29
N GLY A 29 5.89 8.61 2.62
CA GLY A 29 6.02 8.77 1.16
C GLY A 29 4.73 8.52 0.35
N LYS A 30 3.57 8.50 1.02
CA LYS A 30 2.24 8.36 0.39
C LYS A 30 2.04 9.34 -0.77
N THR A 31 2.29 10.63 -0.54
CA THR A 31 2.14 11.69 -1.55
C THR A 31 3.08 11.48 -2.74
N THR A 32 4.32 11.07 -2.49
CA THR A 32 5.30 10.76 -3.55
C THR A 32 4.83 9.60 -4.43
N ILE A 33 4.29 8.54 -3.82
CA ILE A 33 3.71 7.40 -4.53
C ILE A 33 2.55 7.86 -5.41
N LEU A 34 1.61 8.66 -4.88
CA LEU A 34 0.48 9.18 -5.65
C LEU A 34 0.93 10.01 -6.87
N TYR A 35 1.90 10.91 -6.69
CA TYR A 35 2.50 11.66 -7.79
C TYR A 35 3.16 10.74 -8.84
N LYS A 36 3.84 9.67 -8.38
CA LYS A 36 4.53 8.73 -9.27
C LYS A 36 3.55 7.93 -10.12
N LEU A 37 2.43 7.50 -9.54
CA LEU A 37 1.40 6.72 -10.22
C LEU A 37 0.56 7.55 -11.19
N LYS A 38 0.60 8.89 -11.09
CA LYS A 38 -0.17 9.81 -11.96
C LYS A 38 -1.66 9.50 -11.97
N LEU A 39 -2.17 9.02 -10.83
CA LEU A 39 -3.56 8.71 -10.62
C LEU A 39 -4.34 10.02 -10.49
N GLY A 40 -4.90 10.51 -11.60
CA GLY A 40 -5.92 11.56 -11.68
C GLY A 40 -5.99 12.58 -10.54
N GLU A 41 -7.20 12.80 -10.01
CA GLU A 41 -7.42 13.64 -8.83
C GLU A 41 -6.98 12.91 -7.56
N ILE A 42 -6.02 13.49 -6.84
CA ILE A 42 -5.63 13.01 -5.51
C ILE A 42 -6.68 13.49 -4.51
N MET A 43 -7.58 12.60 -4.08
CA MET A 43 -8.52 12.87 -2.99
C MET A 43 -7.88 12.55 -1.64
N THR A 44 -7.46 13.56 -0.89
CA THR A 44 -6.83 13.44 0.44
C THR A 44 -7.85 13.38 1.60
N THR A 45 -9.11 13.04 1.33
CA THR A 45 -10.18 13.15 2.35
C THR A 45 -10.53 11.80 2.96
N ILE A 46 -10.47 11.71 4.30
CA ILE A 46 -11.07 10.62 5.08
C ILE A 46 -12.59 10.72 4.90
N LEU A 47 -13.21 9.77 4.19
CA LEU A 47 -14.67 9.64 4.15
C LEU A 47 -15.09 8.61 5.21
N ILE A 48 -15.87 9.05 6.19
CA ILE A 48 -16.30 8.29 7.39
C ILE A 48 -17.46 7.32 7.05
N THR A 49 -17.73 7.07 5.77
CA THR A 49 -18.85 6.22 5.34
C THR A 49 -18.44 5.30 4.19
N GLY A 50 -18.09 4.05 4.53
CA GLY A 50 -18.13 2.89 3.64
C GLY A 50 -16.82 2.53 2.93
N PHE A 51 -16.08 1.56 3.48
CA PHE A 51 -14.95 0.89 2.80
C PHE A 51 -15.37 -0.14 1.74
N LYS A 52 -16.64 -0.12 1.29
CA LYS A 52 -17.14 -1.09 0.30
C LYS A 52 -16.39 -0.93 -1.01
N ASN A 53 -15.80 -2.02 -1.50
CA ASN A 53 -14.93 -2.05 -2.68
C ASN A 53 -13.66 -1.17 -2.56
N THR A 54 -13.22 -0.86 -1.34
CA THR A 54 -11.97 -0.14 -1.09
C THR A 54 -10.81 -1.11 -0.88
N GLN A 55 -9.68 -0.83 -1.54
CA GLN A 55 -8.44 -1.58 -1.38
C GLN A 55 -7.37 -0.70 -0.75
N GLY A 56 -6.62 -1.24 0.20
CA GLY A 56 -5.61 -0.52 0.95
C GLY A 56 -4.20 -0.62 0.37
N LEU A 57 -3.50 0.51 0.29
CA LEU A 57 -2.03 0.54 0.25
C LEU A 57 -1.55 1.09 1.59
N PHE A 58 -0.89 0.25 2.39
CA PHE A 58 -0.28 0.68 3.64
C PHE A 58 1.22 0.94 3.41
N VAL A 59 1.64 2.19 3.57
CA VAL A 59 3.01 2.63 3.28
C VAL A 59 3.79 2.77 4.59
N VAL A 60 4.91 2.08 4.66
CA VAL A 60 5.85 2.10 5.79
C VAL A 60 7.14 2.77 5.37
N ASP A 61 7.63 3.69 6.19
CA ASP A 61 8.99 4.23 6.02
C ASP A 61 10.01 3.21 6.51
N SER A 62 10.76 2.61 5.58
CA SER A 62 11.76 1.60 5.94
C SER A 62 12.95 2.18 6.69
N ASN A 63 13.19 3.49 6.58
CA ASN A 63 14.31 4.17 7.20
C ASN A 63 13.94 4.80 8.56
N ASP A 64 12.70 4.60 9.02
CA ASP A 64 12.21 5.08 10.31
C ASP A 64 12.02 3.90 11.29
N GLN A 65 13.07 3.59 12.03
CA GLN A 65 13.08 2.46 12.96
C GLN A 65 12.29 2.75 14.24
N GLU A 66 12.14 4.03 14.60
CA GLU A 66 11.50 4.44 15.84
C GLU A 66 9.97 4.34 15.75
N ARG A 67 9.40 4.68 14.58
CA ARG A 67 7.94 4.72 14.39
C ARG A 67 7.33 3.48 13.77
N VAL A 68 8.11 2.43 13.50
CA VAL A 68 7.58 1.17 12.94
C VAL A 68 6.53 0.50 13.83
N TYR A 69 6.65 0.62 15.15
CA TYR A 69 5.63 0.11 16.09
C TYR A 69 4.35 0.93 16.09
N GLU A 70 4.43 2.25 15.89
CA GLU A 70 3.26 3.11 15.67
C GLU A 70 2.57 2.74 14.35
N ALA A 71 3.36 2.46 13.30
CA ALA A 71 2.84 1.98 12.02
C ALA A 71 2.11 0.64 12.18
N ARG A 72 2.63 -0.27 13.04
CA ARG A 72 1.94 -1.52 13.38
C ARG A 72 0.56 -1.25 13.99
N GLU A 73 0.47 -0.40 15.01
CA GLU A 73 -0.82 -0.09 15.65
C GLU A 73 -1.84 0.45 14.63
N LYS A 74 -1.39 1.35 13.75
CA LYS A 74 -2.21 1.90 12.67
C LYS A 74 -2.67 0.83 11.68
N LEU A 75 -1.78 -0.07 11.27
CA LEU A 75 -2.10 -1.17 10.36
C LEU A 75 -3.10 -2.14 10.99
N MET A 76 -2.92 -2.50 12.26
CA MET A 76 -3.83 -3.39 12.99
C MET A 76 -5.22 -2.78 13.11
N TRP A 77 -5.32 -1.48 13.37
CA TRP A 77 -6.58 -0.74 13.33
C TRP A 77 -7.27 -0.81 11.97
N MET A 78 -6.51 -0.69 10.88
CA MET A 78 -7.09 -0.79 9.54
C MET A 78 -7.54 -2.21 9.19
N LEU A 79 -6.76 -3.22 9.58
CA LEU A 79 -7.06 -4.62 9.29
C LEU A 79 -8.16 -5.20 10.19
N ALA A 80 -8.54 -4.50 11.26
CA ALA A 80 -9.73 -4.84 12.05
C ALA A 80 -11.03 -4.71 11.24
N GLU A 81 -11.02 -3.91 10.16
CA GLU A 81 -12.13 -3.85 9.21
C GLU A 81 -12.12 -5.12 8.33
N ASP A 82 -13.18 -5.94 8.43
CA ASP A 82 -13.23 -7.27 7.80
C ASP A 82 -13.17 -7.25 6.27
N GLU A 83 -13.63 -6.18 5.65
CA GLU A 83 -13.66 -6.05 4.18
C GLU A 83 -12.35 -5.49 3.60
N LEU A 84 -11.48 -4.89 4.42
CA LEU A 84 -10.29 -4.20 3.92
C LEU A 84 -9.13 -5.18 3.71
N ARG A 85 -8.73 -5.35 2.44
CA ARG A 85 -7.47 -5.99 2.08
C ARG A 85 -6.44 -4.91 1.80
N ALA A 86 -5.20 -5.16 2.22
CA ALA A 86 -4.12 -4.20 2.05
C ALA A 86 -2.86 -4.87 1.49
N ALA A 87 -2.19 -4.16 0.58
CA ALA A 87 -0.79 -4.38 0.27
C ALA A 87 0.08 -3.47 1.13
N VAL A 88 1.16 -4.00 1.69
CA VAL A 88 2.12 -3.28 2.51
C VAL A 88 3.31 -2.90 1.64
N LEU A 89 3.53 -1.60 1.46
CA LEU A 89 4.66 -1.04 0.71
C LEU A 89 5.74 -0.58 1.69
N LEU A 90 6.90 -1.23 1.66
CA LEU A 90 8.09 -0.86 2.43
C LEU A 90 8.86 0.17 1.61
N ASN A 91 8.60 1.45 1.85
CA ASN A 91 9.13 2.55 1.05
C ASN A 91 10.50 3.05 1.57
N LYS A 92 11.25 3.75 0.72
CA LYS A 92 12.59 4.28 0.97
C LYS A 92 13.69 3.22 1.12
N GLN A 93 13.54 2.09 0.43
CA GLN A 93 14.54 1.01 0.40
C GLN A 93 15.86 1.41 -0.29
N ASP A 94 15.91 2.58 -0.92
CA ASP A 94 17.12 3.19 -1.48
C ASP A 94 18.04 3.84 -0.43
N LEU A 95 17.56 4.03 0.80
CA LEU A 95 18.33 4.70 1.86
C LEU A 95 19.27 3.73 2.60
N PRO A 96 20.46 4.19 3.03
CA PRO A 96 21.50 3.32 3.60
C PRO A 96 21.13 2.64 4.93
N ASN A 97 20.15 3.17 5.67
CA ASN A 97 19.70 2.62 6.95
C ASN A 97 18.28 2.03 6.87
N ALA A 98 17.80 1.74 5.66
CA ALA A 98 16.50 1.12 5.46
C ALA A 98 16.50 -0.29 6.05
N MET A 99 15.55 -0.57 6.94
CA MET A 99 15.30 -1.90 7.47
C MET A 99 14.95 -2.85 6.34
N HIS A 100 15.44 -4.09 6.43
CA HIS A 100 15.10 -5.13 5.47
C HIS A 100 13.66 -5.60 5.64
N ALA A 101 13.09 -6.17 4.58
CA ALA A 101 11.70 -6.60 4.57
C ALA A 101 11.35 -7.57 5.70
N ALA A 102 12.22 -8.53 6.02
CA ALA A 102 12.02 -9.49 7.10
C ALA A 102 11.88 -8.78 8.47
N GLU A 103 12.79 -7.85 8.76
CA GLU A 103 12.77 -7.10 10.02
C GLU A 103 11.47 -6.28 10.18
N ILE A 104 11.04 -5.58 9.12
CA ILE A 104 9.80 -4.80 9.18
C ILE A 104 8.59 -5.72 9.32
N THR A 105 8.58 -6.85 8.61
CA THR A 105 7.51 -7.86 8.67
C THR A 105 7.30 -8.37 10.10
N ASP A 106 8.40 -8.67 10.79
CA ASP A 106 8.39 -9.11 12.18
C ASP A 106 7.92 -7.99 13.12
N LYS A 107 8.47 -6.76 12.97
CA LYS A 107 8.08 -5.61 13.81
C LYS A 107 6.61 -5.21 13.64
N LEU A 108 6.05 -5.38 12.43
CA LEU A 108 4.63 -5.18 12.14
C LEU A 108 3.75 -6.33 12.64
N GLY A 109 4.31 -7.48 13.03
CA GLY A 109 3.55 -8.63 13.52
C GLY A 109 2.68 -9.29 12.45
N LEU A 110 3.05 -9.16 11.17
CA LEU A 110 2.30 -9.72 10.05
C LEU A 110 2.23 -11.26 10.01
N PRO A 111 3.26 -12.01 10.44
CA PRO A 111 3.18 -13.47 10.47
C PRO A 111 2.05 -14.02 11.36
N LEU A 112 1.59 -13.24 12.34
CA LEU A 112 0.49 -13.59 13.23
C LEU A 112 -0.89 -13.36 12.59
N LEU A 113 -0.94 -12.65 11.47
CA LEU A 113 -2.17 -12.37 10.75
C LEU A 113 -2.42 -13.52 9.77
N HIS A 114 -3.48 -14.31 9.99
CA HIS A 114 -3.98 -15.31 9.03
C HIS A 114 -4.66 -14.66 7.80
N ARG A 115 -4.12 -13.55 7.28
CA ARG A 115 -4.64 -12.81 6.12
C ARG A 115 -3.58 -12.74 5.03
N ASN A 116 -4.01 -12.90 3.79
CA ASN A 116 -3.16 -12.75 2.61
C ASN A 116 -2.83 -11.26 2.42
N GLN A 117 -1.63 -10.85 2.80
CA GLN A 117 -1.10 -9.50 2.61
C GLN A 117 0.15 -9.62 1.74
N SER A 118 0.28 -8.78 0.72
CA SER A 118 1.58 -8.64 0.05
C SER A 118 2.46 -7.66 0.80
N ILE A 119 3.75 -7.96 0.83
CA ILE A 119 4.78 -7.08 1.36
C ILE A 119 5.72 -6.82 0.20
N GLN A 120 5.89 -5.55 -0.15
CA GLN A 120 6.65 -5.16 -1.32
C GLN A 120 7.65 -4.07 -0.96
N ALA A 121 8.94 -4.35 -1.19
CA ALA A 121 9.98 -3.34 -1.14
C ALA A 121 9.79 -2.33 -2.26
N THR A 122 9.86 -1.04 -1.94
CA THR A 122 9.58 0.05 -2.88
C THR A 122 10.51 1.25 -2.70
N CYS A 123 10.68 1.99 -3.78
CA CYS A 123 11.27 3.32 -3.78
C CYS A 123 10.33 4.26 -4.53
N ALA A 124 9.64 5.16 -3.82
CA ALA A 124 8.64 6.04 -4.42
C ALA A 124 9.23 7.01 -5.45
N THR A 125 10.48 7.43 -5.28
CA THR A 125 11.14 8.41 -6.16
C THR A 125 11.55 7.77 -7.49
N SER A 126 12.11 6.55 -7.48
CA SER A 126 12.43 5.79 -8.70
C SER A 126 11.19 5.15 -9.32
N GLY A 127 10.24 4.70 -8.49
CA GLY A 127 9.05 3.95 -8.86
C GLY A 127 9.20 2.44 -8.71
N ASP A 128 10.36 1.96 -8.25
CA ASP A 128 10.66 0.54 -8.13
C ASP A 128 9.73 -0.12 -7.10
N GLY A 129 9.25 -1.33 -7.41
CA GLY A 129 8.36 -2.11 -6.56
C GLY A 129 6.89 -1.64 -6.53
N LEU A 130 6.58 -0.44 -7.03
CA LEU A 130 5.20 0.07 -6.98
C LEU A 130 4.24 -0.73 -7.87
N TYR A 131 4.73 -1.24 -9.00
CA TYR A 131 3.92 -2.02 -9.93
C TYR A 131 3.50 -3.36 -9.32
N GLU A 132 4.45 -4.06 -8.71
CA GLU A 132 4.27 -5.37 -8.10
C GLU A 132 3.25 -5.32 -6.95
N GLY A 133 3.35 -4.29 -6.10
CA GLY A 133 2.39 -4.08 -5.01
C GLY A 133 0.97 -3.79 -5.53
N LEU A 134 0.85 -3.01 -6.61
CA LEU A 134 -0.44 -2.71 -7.24
C LEU A 134 -1.01 -3.89 -8.04
N ASP A 135 -0.16 -4.69 -8.69
CA ASP A 135 -0.58 -5.89 -9.42
C ASP A 135 -1.17 -6.94 -8.48
N TRP A 136 -0.53 -7.14 -7.32
CA TRP A 136 -1.10 -7.99 -6.29
C TRP A 136 -2.49 -7.51 -5.85
N LEU A 137 -2.65 -6.20 -5.61
CA LEU A 137 -3.93 -5.59 -5.24
C LEU A 137 -4.99 -5.82 -6.33
N SER A 138 -4.60 -5.72 -7.60
CA SER A 138 -5.45 -6.02 -8.76
C SER A 138 -5.91 -7.47 -8.79
N ASN A 139 -5.04 -8.41 -8.46
CA ASN A 139 -5.40 -9.82 -8.45
C ASN A 139 -6.33 -10.17 -7.27
N GLN A 140 -6.19 -9.50 -6.12
CA GLN A 140 -7.13 -9.67 -5.02
C GLN A 140 -8.56 -9.28 -5.38
N LEU A 141 -8.73 -8.22 -6.18
CA LEU A 141 -10.02 -7.76 -6.66
C LEU A 141 -10.65 -8.72 -7.67
N ARG A 142 -9.85 -9.26 -8.60
CA ARG A 142 -10.32 -10.24 -9.59
C ARG A 142 -10.78 -11.55 -8.94
N ASN A 143 -10.21 -11.91 -7.80
CA ASN A 143 -10.57 -13.13 -7.07
C ASN A 143 -11.77 -12.94 -6.13
N GLN A 144 -12.36 -11.74 -6.06
CA GLN A 144 -13.60 -11.46 -5.33
C GLN A 144 -14.87 -11.53 -6.20
N SER A 145 -14.74 -11.79 -7.51
CA SER A 145 -15.86 -11.93 -8.44
C SER A 145 -16.31 -13.37 -8.61
#